data_AF-G0RIT8-F1
#
_entry.id   AF-G0RIT8-F1
#
_cell.length_a   1.000
_cell.length_b   1.000
_cell.length_c   1.000
_cell.angle_alpha   90.00
_cell.angle_beta   90.00
_cell.angle_gamma   90.00
#
_symmetry.space_group_name_H-M   'P 1'
#
loop_
_entity.id
_entity.type
_entity.pdbx_description
1 polymer ?
#
loop_
_entity_poly.entity_id
_entity_poly.type
_entity_poly.pdbx_seq_one_letter_code
_entity_poly.pdbx_strand_id
1 'polypeptide(L)' 'MPQDANPPKPAFSSLYLQKLTQELAEDLDKVRNADDFKADSVPFLVHALQQGAAQFSPAQQDAVLKAAEGRRG' A
#
# COMPACT_ATOMS: atom_id res chain seq x y z
N MET A 1 21.92 -12.07 -4.64
CA MET A 1 21.95 -10.76 -3.97
C MET A 1 20.55 -10.49 -3.46
N PRO A 2 20.31 -10.36 -2.15
CA PRO A 2 19.07 -9.73 -1.70
C PRO A 2 19.14 -8.31 -2.27
N GLN A 3 18.25 -7.96 -3.20
CA GLN A 3 18.12 -6.57 -3.60
C GLN A 3 17.65 -5.83 -2.37
N ASP A 4 18.54 -4.99 -1.87
CA ASP A 4 18.41 -4.22 -0.65
C ASP A 4 17.03 -3.56 -0.57
N ALA A 5 16.45 -3.57 0.63
CA ALA A 5 15.22 -2.88 0.93
C ALA A 5 15.34 -1.42 0.50
N ASN A 6 14.85 -1.09 -0.69
CA ASN A 6 14.75 0.29 -1.12
C ASN A 6 13.40 0.82 -0.62
N PRO A 7 13.39 1.66 0.44
CA PRO A 7 12.14 2.15 0.99
C PRO A 7 11.33 2.83 -0.13
N PRO A 8 10.03 2.55 -0.24
CA PRO A 8 9.22 3.12 -1.30
C PRO A 8 9.17 4.64 -1.20
N LYS A 9 9.21 5.31 -2.36
CA LYS A 9 9.16 6.77 -2.45
C LYS A 9 7.89 7.29 -1.75
N PRO A 10 7.94 8.38 -0.96
CA PRO A 10 6.76 8.85 -0.20
C PRO A 10 5.50 9.10 -1.05
N ALA A 11 5.68 9.68 -2.25
CA ALA A 11 4.59 9.90 -3.20
C ALA A 11 4.00 8.57 -3.71
N PHE A 12 4.84 7.57 -3.96
CA PHE A 12 4.40 6.24 -4.36
C PHE A 12 3.66 5.56 -3.21
N SER A 13 4.20 5.55 -1.99
CA SER A 13 3.56 4.95 -0.81
C SER A 13 2.17 5.54 -0.56
N SER A 14 2.02 6.86 -0.69
CA SER A 14 0.73 7.54 -0.48
C SER A 14 -0.29 7.13 -1.55
N LEU A 15 0.12 7.14 -2.81
CA LEU A 15 -0.74 6.74 -3.94
C LEU A 15 -1.11 5.25 -3.87
N TYR A 16 -0.13 4.40 -3.57
CA TYR A 16 -0.29 2.96 -3.41
C TYR A 16 -1.29 2.65 -2.31
N LEU A 17 -1.10 3.21 -1.11
CA LEU A 17 -2.01 2.99 0.02
C LEU A 17 -3.42 3.48 -0.31
N GLN A 18 -3.57 4.68 -0.87
CA GLN A 18 -4.88 5.21 -1.25
C GLN A 18 -5.62 4.27 -2.22
N LYS A 19 -4.93 3.79 -3.25
CA LYS A 19 -5.52 2.88 -4.23
C LYS A 19 -5.83 1.53 -3.60
N LEU A 20 -4.87 0.96 -2.89
CA LEU A 20 -5.03 -0.37 -2.28
C LEU A 20 -6.18 -0.39 -1.28
N THR A 21 -6.32 0.62 -0.42
CA THR A 21 -7.43 0.67 0.55
C THR A 21 -8.78 0.93 -0.12
N GLN A 22 -8.80 1.60 -1.27
CA GLN A 22 -10.02 1.74 -2.06
C GLN A 22 -10.44 0.43 -2.72
N GLU A 23 -9.50 -0.30 -3.32
CA GLU A 23 -9.78 -1.61 -3.94
C GLU A 23 -10.14 -2.68 -2.89
N LEU A 24 -9.54 -2.61 -1.69
CA LEU A 24 -9.80 -3.54 -0.59
C LEU A 24 -10.90 -3.05 0.36
N ALA A 25 -11.69 -2.03 0.02
CA ALA A 25 -12.64 -1.42 0.96
C ALA A 25 -13.59 -2.46 1.58
N GLU A 26 -14.19 -3.33 0.77
CA GLU A 26 -15.09 -4.38 1.25
C GLU A 26 -14.39 -5.40 2.15
N ASP A 27 -13.15 -5.77 1.83
CA ASP A 27 -12.40 -6.74 2.62
C ASP A 27 -11.88 -6.13 3.93
N LEU A 28 -11.52 -4.86 3.92
CA LEU A 28 -11.17 -4.11 5.13
C LEU A 28 -12.38 -3.98 6.05
N ASP A 29 -13.58 -3.79 5.52
CA ASP A 29 -14.81 -3.81 6.30
C ASP A 29 -15.08 -5.20 6.91
N LYS A 30 -14.86 -6.29 6.16
CA LYS A 30 -14.98 -7.65 6.71
C LYS A 30 -13.96 -7.90 7.82
N VAL A 31 -12.70 -7.54 7.59
CA VAL A 31 -11.62 -7.68 8.58
C VAL A 31 -11.94 -6.89 9.86
N ARG A 32 -12.44 -5.65 9.71
CA ARG A 32 -12.82 -4.82 10.85
C ARG A 32 -13.99 -5.38 11.66
N ASN A 33 -14.93 -6.06 11.00
CA ASN A 33 -16.10 -6.65 11.63
C ASN A 33 -15.89 -8.09 12.11
N ALA A 34 -14.69 -8.65 11.96
CA ALA A 34 -14.37 -9.99 12.45
C ALA A 34 -14.32 -10.02 13.98
N ASP A 35 -14.79 -11.13 14.58
CA ASP A 35 -14.90 -11.30 16.04
C ASP A 35 -13.55 -11.18 16.78
N ASP A 36 -12.45 -11.46 16.09
CA ASP A 36 -11.09 -11.43 16.61
C ASP A 36 -10.34 -10.13 16.30
N PHE A 37 -10.95 -9.17 15.60
CA PHE A 37 -10.36 -7.87 15.34
C PHE A 37 -10.33 -7.01 16.61
N LYS A 38 -9.12 -6.59 17.02
CA LYS A 38 -8.87 -5.85 18.26
C LYS A 38 -8.21 -4.51 17.97
N ALA A 39 -8.15 -3.63 18.96
CA ALA A 39 -7.44 -2.35 18.86
C ALA A 39 -5.98 -2.54 18.37
N ASP A 40 -5.32 -3.59 18.87
CA ASP A 40 -3.94 -3.93 18.51
C ASP A 40 -3.80 -4.56 17.10
N SER A 41 -4.90 -4.92 16.44
CA SER A 41 -4.90 -5.40 15.06
C SER A 41 -4.66 -4.25 14.06
N VAL A 42 -4.99 -3.00 14.43
CA VAL A 42 -4.86 -1.83 13.54
C VAL A 42 -3.39 -1.56 13.17
N PRO A 43 -2.44 -1.46 14.10
CA PRO A 43 -1.02 -1.29 13.75
C PRO A 43 -0.50 -2.41 12.85
N PHE A 44 -0.92 -3.66 13.10
CA PHE A 44 -0.51 -4.80 12.28
C PHE A 44 -1.04 -4.70 10.84
N LEU A 45 -2.33 -4.37 10.68
CA LEU A 45 -2.95 -4.16 9.37
C LEU A 45 -2.27 -3.01 8.60
N VAL A 46 -2.01 -1.88 9.27
CA VAL A 46 -1.31 -0.75 8.66
C VAL A 46 0.09 -1.15 8.20
N HIS A 47 0.85 -1.88 9.02
CA HIS A 47 2.17 -2.37 8.64
C HIS A 47 2.11 -3.32 7.45
N ALA A 48 1.16 -4.26 7.42
CA ALA A 48 1.00 -5.20 6.31
C ALA A 48 0.70 -4.47 4.99
N LEU A 49 -0.23 -3.51 5.01
CA LEU A 49 -0.56 -2.69 3.84
C LEU A 49 0.65 -1.87 3.37
N GLN A 50 1.41 -1.28 4.29
CA GLN A 50 2.64 -0.53 3.96
C GLN A 50 3.73 -1.43 3.37
N GLN A 51 3.89 -2.66 3.88
CA GLN A 51 4.88 -3.61 3.39
C GLN A 51 4.65 -3.98 1.93
N GLY A 52 3.38 -4.05 1.47
CA GLY A 52 3.08 -4.31 0.06
C GLY A 52 3.69 -3.30 -0.91
N ALA A 53 3.95 -2.06 -0.48
CA ALA A 53 4.63 -1.06 -1.30
C ALA A 53 6.13 -1.37 -1.51
N ALA A 54 6.76 -2.07 -0.57
CA ALA A 54 8.18 -2.43 -0.64
C ALA A 54 8.47 -3.52 -1.70
N GLN A 55 7.43 -4.17 -2.22
CA GLN A 55 7.55 -5.18 -3.29
C GLN A 55 7.80 -4.56 -4.67
N PHE A 56 7.67 -3.24 -4.81
CA PHE A 56 7.89 -2.53 -6.06
C PHE A 56 9.33 -2.02 -6.14
N SER A 57 10.02 -2.38 -7.20
CA SER A 57 11.33 -1.82 -7.53
C SER A 57 11.24 -0.32 -7.81
N PRO A 58 12.33 0.46 -7.67
CA PRO A 58 12.32 1.90 -7.92
C PRO A 58 11.76 2.28 -9.30
N ALA A 59 12.11 1.50 -10.34
CA ALA A 59 11.64 1.72 -11.70
C ALA A 59 10.12 1.49 -11.85
N GLN A 60 9.57 0.48 -11.16
CA GLN A 60 8.13 0.24 -11.14
C GLN A 60 7.40 1.37 -10.40
N GLN A 61 7.96 1.86 -9.29
CA GLN A 61 7.39 3.00 -8.58
C GLN A 61 7.33 4.24 -9.49
N ASP A 62 8.40 4.52 -10.24
CA ASP A 62 8.45 5.64 -11.19
C ASP A 62 7.45 5.49 -12.35
N ALA A 63 7.30 4.28 -12.89
CA ALA A 63 6.33 4.01 -13.94
C ALA A 63 4.89 4.26 -13.46
N VAL A 64 4.54 3.82 -12.25
CA VAL A 64 3.21 4.02 -11.66
C VAL A 64 2.95 5.51 -11.39
N LEU A 65 3.93 6.24 -10.86
CA LEU A 65 3.80 7.68 -10.61
C LEU A 65 3.58 8.45 -11.91
N LYS A 66 4.41 8.22 -12.94
CA LYS A 66 4.23 8.85 -14.26
C LYS A 66 2.87 8.54 -14.87
N ALA A 67 2.42 7.29 -14.79
CA ALA A 67 1.10 6.90 -15.28
C ALA A 67 -0.06 7.54 -14.49
N ALA A 68 0.13 7.83 -13.21
CA ALA A 68 -0.86 8.53 -12.39
C ALA A 68 -0.91 10.04 -12.70
N GLU A 69 0.22 10.66 -12.99
CA GLU A 69 0.33 12.06 -13.41
C GLU A 69 -0.29 12.28 -14.79
N GLY A 70 0.02 11.42 -15.77
CA GLY A 70 -0.54 11.51 -17.13
C GLY A 70 -2.05 11.27 -17.21
N ARG A 71 -2.67 10.71 -16.16
CA ARG A 71 -4.12 10.51 -16.06
C ARG A 71 -4.87 11.71 -15.45
N ARG A 72 -4.13 12.71 -14.96
CA ARG A 72 -4.66 13.94 -14.32
C ARG A 72 -4.58 15.17 -15.23
N GLY A 73 -3.98 15.06 -16.42
CA GLY A 73 -3.97 16.09 -17.47
C GLY A 73 -4.92 15.72 -18.60
#